data_AF-A0A5K1E335-F1
#
_entry.id   AF-A0A5K1E335-F1
#
_cell.length_a   1.000
_cell.length_b   1.000
_cell.length_c   1.000
_cell.angle_alpha   90.00
_cell.angle_beta   90.00
_cell.angle_gamma   90.00
#
_symmetry.space_group_name_H-M   'P 1'
#
loop_
_entity.id
_entity.type
_entity.pdbx_description
1 polymer ?
#
loop_
_entity_poly.entity_id
_entity_poly.type
_entity_poly.pdbx_seq_one_letter_code
_entity_poly.pdbx_strand_id
1 'polypeptide(L)' 'FKEVNKPCCALGESSARILCERGGETCKERDAYVFYDGLHPTDAVNVRIAQKAYASWLKREVYPFNVQHLASL' A
#
# COMPACT_ATOMS: atom_id res chain seq x y z
N PHE A 1 -1.50 -5.53 -9.61
CA PHE A 1 -0.15 -4.94 -9.60
C PHE A 1 0.69 -5.69 -10.61
N LYS A 2 1.54 -4.97 -11.35
CA LYS A 2 2.50 -5.52 -12.32
C LYS A 2 3.87 -5.75 -11.69
N GLU A 3 4.26 -4.90 -10.72
CA GLU A 3 5.51 -5.02 -9.98
C GLU A 3 5.21 -5.23 -8.49
N VAL A 4 5.85 -6.24 -7.90
CA VAL A 4 5.62 -6.69 -6.51
C VAL A 4 6.92 -6.87 -5.73
N ASN A 5 8.07 -6.88 -6.41
CA ASN A 5 9.39 -7.16 -5.84
C ASN A 5 10.27 -5.90 -5.77
N LYS A 6 9.93 -4.84 -6.50
CA LYS A 6 10.69 -3.58 -6.53
C LYS A 6 9.87 -2.42 -5.98
N PRO A 7 10.51 -1.49 -5.25
CA PRO A 7 9.88 -0.23 -4.87
C PRO A 7 9.66 0.64 -6.10
N CYS A 8 8.69 1.54 -6.01
CA CYS A 8 8.47 2.56 -7.03
C CYS A 8 9.56 3.66 -7.00
N CYS A 9 10.10 4.01 -5.82
CA CYS A 9 11.15 5.02 -5.72
C CYS A 9 12.56 4.43 -5.74
N ALA A 10 13.53 5.25 -6.17
CA ALA A 10 14.94 4.97 -5.96
C ALA A 10 15.24 4.95 -4.45
N LEU A 11 15.85 3.88 -3.97
CA LEU A 11 16.22 3.72 -2.57
C LEU A 11 17.59 4.32 -2.30
N GLY A 12 17.74 4.98 -1.15
CA GLY A 12 19.03 5.50 -0.71
C GLY A 12 20.04 4.40 -0.39
N GLU A 13 21.32 4.78 -0.29
CA GLU A 13 22.45 3.86 -0.02
C GLU A 13 22.60 3.42 1.45
N SER A 14 21.64 3.76 2.31
CA SER A 14 21.67 3.30 3.71
C SER A 14 21.64 1.77 3.77
N SER A 15 22.28 1.18 4.78
CA SER A 15 22.37 -0.28 4.94
C SER A 15 21.02 -1.00 4.91
N ALA A 16 19.95 -0.32 5.35
CA ALA A 16 18.60 -0.86 5.34
C ALA A 16 17.90 -0.73 3.97
N ARG A 17 18.29 0.24 3.12
CA ARG A 17 17.66 0.54 1.82
C ARG A 17 16.12 0.61 1.88
N ILE A 18 15.57 1.10 2.99
CA ILE A 18 14.10 1.17 3.17
C ILE A 18 13.55 2.47 2.57
N LEU A 19 14.22 3.59 2.83
CA LEU A 19 13.71 4.91 2.49
C LEU A 19 14.10 5.32 1.06
N CYS A 20 13.20 6.08 0.43
CA CYS A 20 13.50 6.73 -0.84
C CYS A 20 14.67 7.71 -0.70
N GLU A 21 15.49 7.79 -1.75
CA GLU A 21 16.51 8.81 -1.88
C GLU A 21 15.88 10.19 -2.02
N ARG A 22 16.45 11.18 -1.32
CA ARG A 22 15.96 12.56 -1.38
C ARG A 22 16.21 13.13 -2.78
N GLY A 23 15.14 13.44 -3.50
CA GLY A 23 15.21 13.92 -4.88
C GLY A 23 15.44 12.81 -5.92
N GLY A 24 15.39 11.55 -5.50
CA GLY A 24 15.53 10.40 -6.39
C GLY A 24 14.33 10.20 -7.31
N GLU A 25 14.54 9.39 -8.35
CA GLU A 25 13.49 9.08 -9.33
C GLU A 25 12.35 8.25 -8.71
N THR A 26 11.15 8.40 -9.29
CA THR A 26 10.00 7.54 -8.99
C THR A 26 9.45 6.92 -10.27
N CYS A 27 8.90 5.72 -10.14
CA CYS A 27 8.26 4.99 -11.23
C CYS A 27 7.14 5.81 -11.89
N LYS A 28 6.90 5.57 -13.18
CA LYS A 28 5.89 6.30 -13.97
C LYS A 28 4.45 5.88 -13.62
N GLU A 29 4.20 4.58 -13.44
CA GLU A 29 2.88 4.01 -13.14
C GLU A 29 2.80 3.54 -11.67
N ARG A 30 2.56 4.47 -10.72
CA ARG A 30 2.51 4.15 -9.28
C ARG A 30 1.46 3.08 -8.93
N ASP A 31 0.32 3.11 -9.60
CA ASP A 31 -0.78 2.15 -9.38
C ASP A 31 -0.45 0.71 -9.82
N ALA A 32 0.62 0.54 -10.60
CA ALA A 32 1.09 -0.77 -11.01
C ALA A 32 2.02 -1.43 -9.96
N TYR A 33 2.50 -0.69 -8.96
CA TYR A 33 3.46 -1.15 -7.95
C TYR A 33 2.77 -1.46 -6.62
N VAL A 34 3.18 -2.55 -5.97
CA VAL A 34 2.72 -2.85 -4.60
C VAL A 34 3.38 -1.91 -3.60
N PHE A 35 4.69 -1.72 -3.69
CA PHE A 35 5.48 -0.96 -2.72
C PHE A 35 5.92 0.38 -3.28
N TYR A 36 5.80 1.43 -2.47
CA TYR A 36 6.32 2.76 -2.81
C TYR A 36 7.81 2.84 -2.53
N ASP A 37 8.21 2.51 -1.31
CA ASP A 37 9.60 2.40 -0.86
C ASP A 37 9.93 0.94 -0.49
N GLY A 38 11.02 0.69 0.23
CA GLY A 38 11.45 -0.67 0.59
C GLY A 38 10.55 -1.41 1.59
N LEU A 39 9.53 -0.76 2.16
CA LEU A 39 8.66 -1.33 3.19
C LEU A 39 7.18 -0.99 3.00
N HIS A 40 6.86 0.24 2.60
CA HIS A 40 5.51 0.78 2.62
C HIS A 40 4.78 0.55 1.29
N PRO A 41 3.47 0.22 1.35
CA PRO A 41 2.64 0.09 0.16
C PRO A 41 2.45 1.42 -0.59
N THR A 42 2.14 1.33 -1.89
CA THR A 42 1.64 2.48 -2.65
C THR A 42 0.23 2.87 -2.22
N ASP A 43 -0.19 4.09 -2.56
CA ASP A 43 -1.55 4.57 -2.32
C ASP A 43 -2.60 3.66 -2.96
N ALA A 44 -2.31 3.06 -4.11
CA ALA A 44 -3.20 2.09 -4.76
C ALA A 44 -3.44 0.83 -3.91
N VAL A 45 -2.43 0.34 -3.21
CA VAL A 45 -2.60 -0.75 -2.24
C VAL A 45 -3.38 -0.25 -1.01
N ASN A 46 -3.06 0.94 -0.49
CA ASN A 46 -3.76 1.52 0.66
C ASN A 46 -5.26 1.70 0.39
N VAL A 47 -5.64 2.20 -0.78
CA VAL A 47 -7.05 2.34 -1.20
C VAL A 47 -7.75 0.99 -1.23
N ARG A 48 -7.12 -0.06 -1.76
CA ARG A 48 -7.72 -1.41 -1.78
C ARG A 48 -7.91 -1.97 -0.38
N ILE A 49 -6.96 -1.76 0.52
CA ILE A 49 -7.07 -2.18 1.93
C ILE A 49 -8.21 -1.40 2.60
N ALA A 50 -8.27 -0.08 2.41
CA ALA A 50 -9.30 0.78 2.97
C ALA A 50 -10.71 0.40 2.48
N GLN A 51 -10.88 0.11 1.20
CA GLN A 51 -12.15 -0.36 0.63
C GLN A 51 -12.61 -1.67 1.29
N LYS A 52 -11.69 -2.61 1.50
CA LYS A 52 -11.98 -3.88 2.20
C LYS A 52 -12.36 -3.63 3.66
N ALA A 53 -11.58 -2.83 4.38
CA ALA A 53 -11.86 -2.48 5.77
C ALA A 53 -13.23 -1.78 5.92
N TYR A 54 -13.58 -0.92 4.95
CA TYR A 54 -14.82 -0.16 4.98
C TYR A 54 -16.06 -0.99 4.69
N ALA A 55 -16.02 -1.86 3.67
CA ALA A 55 -17.24 -2.47 3.13
C ALA A 55 -17.17 -3.99 2.86
N SER A 56 -16.04 -4.67 3.13
CA SER A 56 -15.98 -6.13 2.93
C SER A 56 -16.95 -6.88 3.86
N TRP A 57 -17.40 -8.05 3.43
CA TRP A 57 -18.18 -8.99 4.25
C TRP A 57 -17.39 -10.27 4.55
N LEU A 58 -16.14 -10.36 4.07
CA LEU A 58 -15.30 -11.53 4.26
C LEU A 58 -14.65 -11.50 5.64
N LYS A 59 -14.90 -12.54 6.46
CA LYS A 59 -14.34 -12.67 7.82
C LYS A 59 -12.80 -12.60 7.88
N ARG A 60 -12.11 -12.98 6.80
CA ARG A 60 -10.64 -12.91 6.72
C ARG A 60 -10.10 -11.50 6.48
N GLU A 61 -10.95 -10.57 6.07
CA GLU A 61 -10.58 -9.18 5.77
C GLU A 61 -11.08 -8.24 6.88
N VAL A 62 -12.26 -8.52 7.43
CA VAL A 62 -12.90 -7.75 8.50
C VAL A 62 -13.59 -8.68 9.50
N TYR A 63 -13.42 -8.42 10.78
CA TYR A 63 -14.10 -9.14 11.86
C TYR A 63 -14.18 -8.25 13.11
N PRO A 64 -15.30 -8.21 13.84
CA PRO A 64 -16.56 -8.94 13.61
C PRO A 64 -17.45 -8.34 12.51
N PHE A 65 -17.25 -7.08 12.13
CA PHE A 65 -17.97 -6.38 11.07
C PHE A 65 -17.08 -5.29 10.45
N ASN A 66 -17.48 -4.73 9.32
CA ASN A 66 -16.75 -3.65 8.63
C ASN A 66 -17.06 -2.26 9.23
N VAL A 67 -16.28 -1.24 8.82
CA VAL A 67 -16.43 0.14 9.33
C VAL A 67 -17.78 0.74 8.94
N GLN A 68 -18.33 0.42 7.76
CA GLN A 68 -19.65 0.89 7.36
C GLN A 68 -20.74 0.41 8.32
N HIS A 69 -20.72 -0.87 8.72
CA HIS A 69 -21.66 -1.41 9.69
C HIS A 69 -21.45 -0.78 11.07
N LEU A 70 -20.21 -0.65 11.52
CA LEU A 70 -19.88 0.01 12.80
C LEU A 70 -20.45 1.44 12.86
N ALA A 71 -20.33 2.21 11.77
CA ALA A 71 -20.82 3.58 11.70
C ALA A 71 -22.36 3.70 11.69
N SER A 72 -23.07 2.58 11.51
CA SER A 72 -24.54 2.50 11.51
C SER A 72 -25.14 1.95 12.81
N LEU A 73 -24.31 1.62 13.79
CA LEU A 73 -24.72 1.23 15.14
C LEU A 73 -25.02 2.47 16.00
#